data_AF-A0A830BBN2-F1
#
_entry.id   AF-A0A830BBN2-F1
#
_cell.length_a   1.000
_cell.length_b   1.000
_cell.length_c   1.000
_cell.angle_alpha   90.00
_cell.angle_beta   90.00
_cell.angle_gamma   90.00
#
_symmetry.space_group_name_H-M   'P 1'
#
loop_
_entity.id
_entity.type
_entity.pdbx_description
1 polymer ?
#
loop_
_entity_poly.entity_id
_entity_poly.type
_entity_poly.pdbx_seq_one_letter_code
_entity_poly.pdbx_strand_id
1 'polypeptide(L)' 'MERFVVPTSFLKNPLFVQLLDMAAEEYGFDNCTSRITLPCDEASFRRLVAIILSKK' A
#
# COMPACT_ATOMS: atom_id res chain seq x y z
N MET A 1 4.71 -13.24 -8.64
CA MET A 1 5.38 -12.08 -8.01
C MET A 1 5.36 -10.95 -9.03
N GLU A 2 4.35 -10.10 -8.95
CA GLU A 2 4.17 -8.97 -9.87
C GLU A 2 4.66 -7.68 -9.21
N ARG A 3 5.27 -6.79 -9.99
CA ARG A 3 5.70 -5.48 -9.50
C ARG A 3 4.66 -4.44 -9.89
N PHE A 4 4.07 -3.79 -8.90
CA PHE A 4 3.18 -2.66 -9.11
C PHE A 4 3.97 -1.36 -8.98
N VAL A 5 3.86 -0.49 -9.98
CA VAL A 5 4.39 0.88 -9.90
C VAL A 5 3.21 1.80 -9.64
N VAL A 6 3.20 2.45 -8.47
CA VAL A 6 2.15 3.39 -8.08
C VAL A 6 2.71 4.81 -7.99
N PRO A 7 1.94 5.83 -8.41
CA PRO A 7 2.32 7.22 -8.20
C PRO A 7 2.45 7.56 -6.71
N THR A 8 3.42 8.42 -6.35
CA THR A 8 3.59 8.90 -4.98
C THR A 8 2.39 9.67 -4.45
N SER A 9 1.48 10.15 -5.32
CA SER A 9 0.21 10.76 -4.92
C SER A 9 -0.70 9.81 -4.14
N PHE A 10 -0.50 8.48 -4.24
CA PHE A 10 -1.26 7.49 -3.48
C PHE A 10 -1.00 7.62 -1.99
N LEU A 11 0.19 8.07 -1.59
CA LEU A 11 0.53 8.35 -0.19
C LEU A 11 -0.31 9.49 0.42
N LYS A 12 -1.08 10.23 -0.39
CA LYS A 12 -2.03 11.24 0.07
C LYS A 12 -3.47 10.71 0.15
N ASN A 13 -3.74 9.53 -0.38
CA ASN A 13 -5.07 8.94 -0.35
C ASN A 13 -5.29 8.27 1.02
N PRO A 14 -6.37 8.61 1.75
CA PRO A 14 -6.60 8.09 3.09
C PRO A 14 -6.71 6.56 3.15
N LEU A 15 -7.20 5.90 2.09
CA LEU A 15 -7.28 4.44 2.05
C LEU A 15 -5.89 3.80 1.96
N PHE A 16 -4.98 4.42 1.21
CA PHE A 16 -3.61 3.92 1.08
C PHE A 16 -2.83 4.18 2.37
N VAL A 17 -3.01 5.35 3.00
CA VAL A 17 -2.39 5.67 4.29
C VAL A 17 -2.86 4.70 5.37
N GLN A 18 -4.16 4.43 5.48
CA GLN A 18 -4.68 3.43 6.43
C GLN A 18 -4.06 2.04 6.21
N LEU A 19 -3.85 1.63 4.96
CA LEU A 19 -3.18 0.36 4.66
C LEU A 19 -1.73 0.35 5.16
N LEU A 20 -1.02 1.47 5.02
CA LEU A 20 0.35 1.61 5.53
C LEU A 20 0.40 1.68 7.06
N ASP A 21 -0.58 2.30 7.70
CA ASP A 21 -0.67 2.34 9.16
C ASP A 21 -0.90 0.94 9.73
N MET A 22 -1.83 0.17 9.14
CA MET A 22 -2.03 -1.24 9.51
C MET A 22 -0.76 -2.08 9.30
N ALA A 23 -0.06 -1.87 8.19
CA ALA A 23 1.23 -2.51 7.94
C ALA A 23 2.27 -2.18 9.01
N ALA A 24 2.32 -0.92 9.43
CA ALA A 24 3.23 -0.45 10.46
C ALA A 24 2.91 -1.02 11.84
N GLU A 25 1.63 -1.12 12.18
CA GLU A 25 1.18 -1.72 13.45
C GLU A 25 1.47 -3.22 13.51
N GLU A 26 1.26 -3.95 12.41
CA GLU A 26 1.41 -5.41 12.37
C GLU A 26 2.88 -5.85 12.21
N TYR A 27 3.63 -5.20 11.33
CA TYR A 27 4.99 -5.63 10.96
C TYR A 27 6.09 -4.71 11.50
N GLY A 28 5.75 -3.52 11.99
CA GLY A 28 6.71 -2.49 12.33
C GLY A 28 7.38 -1.89 11.09
N PHE A 29 8.05 -0.75 11.28
CA PHE A 29 8.97 -0.22 10.28
C PHE A 29 10.35 -0.81 10.55
N ASP A 30 10.63 -2.00 10.03
CA ASP A 30 11.97 -2.58 10.15
C ASP A 30 12.96 -1.74 9.34
N ASN A 31 13.74 -0.92 10.04
CA ASN A 31 14.65 0.09 9.46
C ASN A 31 15.76 -0.56 8.62
N CYS A 32 15.99 -1.87 8.77
CA CYS A 32 17.01 -2.60 8.05
C CYS A 32 16.61 -2.94 6.62
N THR A 33 15.30 -3.05 6.35
CA THR A 33 14.79 -3.42 5.04
C THR A 33 14.02 -2.22 4.48
N SER A 34 14.48 -1.65 3.37
CA SER A 34 13.78 -0.55 2.66
C SER A 34 12.45 -1.00 2.00
N ARG A 35 11.84 -2.05 2.51
CA ARG A 35 10.65 -2.72 1.99
C ARG A 35 9.56 -2.65 3.04
N ILE A 36 8.36 -2.30 2.59
CA ILE A 36 7.16 -2.32 3.41
C ILE A 36 6.43 -3.62 3.10
N THR A 37 6.07 -4.36 4.13
CA THR A 37 5.18 -5.53 4.01
C THR A 37 3.75 -5.03 4.19
N LEU A 38 2.85 -5.37 3.26
CA LEU A 38 1.44 -4.95 3.35
C LEU A 38 0.59 -6.11 3.87
N PRO A 39 -0.38 -5.86 4.77
CA PRO A 39 -1.28 -6.88 5.31
C PRO A 39 -2.42 -7.17 4.32
N CYS A 40 -2.10 -7.46 3.06
CA CYS A 40 -3.08 -7.78 2.05
C CYS A 40 -2.51 -8.68 0.93
N ASP A 41 -3.40 -9.42 0.29
CA ASP A 41 -3.07 -10.21 -0.90
C ASP A 41 -3.05 -9.35 -2.18
N GLU A 42 -2.51 -9.92 -3.25
CA GLU A 42 -2.36 -9.25 -4.55
C GLU A 42 -3.69 -8.77 -5.16
N ALA A 43 -4.78 -9.54 -5.00
CA ALA A 43 -6.08 -9.18 -5.56
C ALA A 43 -6.71 -8.01 -4.78
N SER A 44 -6.57 -8.01 -3.46
CA SER A 44 -6.97 -6.91 -2.60
C SER A 44 -6.20 -5.62 -2.92
N PHE A 45 -4.88 -5.73 -3.11
CA PHE A 45 -4.05 -4.58 -3.49
C PHE A 45 -4.46 -4.02 -4.88
N ARG A 46 -4.69 -4.88 -5.87
CA ARG A 46 -5.18 -4.47 -7.20
C ARG A 46 -6.50 -3.70 -7.13
N ARG A 47 -7.46 -4.16 -6.33
CA ARG A 47 -8.74 -3.48 -6.14
C ARG A 47 -8.54 -2.10 -5.51
N LEU A 48 -7.70 -2.00 -4.48
CA LEU A 48 -7.37 -0.74 -3.83
C LEU A 48 -6.73 0.26 -4.83
N VAL A 49 -5.77 -0.20 -5.63
CA VAL A 49 -5.16 0.62 -6.69
C VAL A 49 -6.22 1.08 -7.71
N ALA A 50 -7.10 0.19 -8.17
CA ALA A 50 -8.16 0.54 -9.12
C ALA A 50 -9.14 1.59 -8.54
N ILE A 51 -9.49 1.49 -7.25
CA ILE A 51 -10.35 2.47 -6.55
C ILE A 51 -9.67 3.84 -6.50
N ILE A 52 -8.37 3.87 -6.17
CA ILE A 52 -7.61 5.12 -6.06
C ILE A 52 -7.43 5.78 -7.44
N LEU A 53 -7.20 4.99 -8.50
CA LEU A 53 -7.08 5.50 -9.87
C LEU A 53 -8.41 5.99 -10.45
N SER A 54 -9.53 5.35 -10.09
CA SER A 54 -10.86 5.73 -10.57
C SER A 54 -11.37 7.07 -10.01
N LYS A 55 -10.68 7.63 -9.01
CA LYS A 55 -11.02 8.93 -8.39
C LYS A 55 -10.37 10.13 -9.10
N LYS A 56 -9.78 9.95 -10.28
CA LYS A 56 -9.10 11.00 -11.04
C LYS A 56 -9.98 11.60 -12.13
#